data_AF-A0A6L9ZGH2-F1
#
_entry.id   AF-A0A6L9ZGH2-F1
#
_cell.length_a   1.000
_cell.length_b   1.000
_cell.length_c   1.000
_cell.angle_alpha   90.00
_cell.angle_beta   90.00
_cell.angle_gamma   90.00
#
_symmetry.space_group_name_H-M   'P 1'
#
loop_
_entity.id
_entity.type
_entity.pdbx_description
1 polymer ?
#
loop_
_entity_poly.entity_id
_entity_poly.type
_entity_poly.pdbx_seq_one_letter_code
_entity_poly.pdbx_strand_id
1 'polypeptide(L)'
;KMRMGYNLRTVLQNCRDLKAAGFNDLVSVNYSFNVIDETFDTIRQTIAYHRELEQIFGRDKVEPAIFFIGLQPHTHLEQYAFDKTILNRDYDPMSLMPWTAKKLLWNPEPLGSFFGKVCLEAWRQNSNDFGREVMKILEERLGVAPLEAALSAPIVANKRHKKQPVLIK
;
A
#
# COMPACT_ATOMS: atom_id res chain seq x y z
N LYS A 1 -9.12 5.22 -11.87
CA LYS A 1 -8.44 4.04 -11.26
C LYS A 1 -7.04 4.47 -10.86
N MET A 2 -6.71 4.46 -9.55
CA MET A 2 -5.33 4.75 -9.10
C MET A 2 -4.39 3.68 -9.65
N ARG A 3 -3.16 4.07 -9.97
CA ARG A 3 -2.14 3.19 -10.55
C ARG A 3 -0.83 3.43 -9.80
N MET A 4 -0.14 2.36 -9.44
CA MET A 4 1.24 2.45 -8.98
C MET A 4 2.10 2.98 -10.12
N GLY A 5 2.96 3.97 -9.83
CA GLY A 5 3.82 4.61 -10.81
C GLY A 5 5.00 3.75 -11.29
N TYR A 6 5.10 2.51 -10.84
CA TYR A 6 6.24 1.62 -11.07
C TYR A 6 5.81 0.15 -11.23
N ASN A 7 6.66 -0.62 -11.90
CA ASN A 7 6.46 -2.05 -12.13
C ASN A 7 7.14 -2.86 -11.01
N LEU A 8 6.35 -3.65 -10.28
CA LEU A 8 6.85 -4.45 -9.15
C LEU A 8 7.92 -5.48 -9.56
N ARG A 9 7.90 -5.98 -10.81
CA ARG A 9 8.98 -6.85 -11.33
C ARG A 9 10.30 -6.10 -11.41
N THR A 10 10.27 -4.86 -11.87
CA THR A 10 11.46 -4.00 -11.93
C THR A 10 11.96 -3.68 -10.53
N VAL A 11 11.07 -3.42 -9.57
CA VAL A 11 11.48 -3.16 -8.19
C VAL A 11 12.19 -4.38 -7.58
N LEU A 12 11.64 -5.59 -7.73
CA LEU A 12 12.31 -6.80 -7.25
C LEU A 12 13.67 -7.03 -7.90
N GLN A 13 13.78 -6.77 -9.21
CA GLN A 13 15.07 -6.89 -9.88
C GLN A 13 16.09 -5.91 -9.28
N ASN A 14 15.70 -4.65 -9.10
CA ASN A 14 16.56 -3.65 -8.47
C ASN A 14 16.95 -4.05 -7.04
N CYS A 15 16.06 -4.67 -6.28
CA CYS A 15 16.37 -5.21 -4.95
C CYS A 15 17.45 -6.30 -5.00
N ARG A 16 17.36 -7.22 -5.97
CA ARG A 16 18.39 -8.26 -6.18
C ARG A 16 19.73 -7.66 -6.58
N ASP A 17 19.71 -6.69 -7.49
CA ASP A 17 20.92 -6.01 -7.95
C ASP A 17 21.58 -5.24 -6.79
N LEU A 18 20.78 -4.57 -5.95
CA LEU A 18 21.24 -3.86 -4.77
C LEU A 18 21.88 -4.82 -3.75
N LYS A 19 21.27 -5.99 -3.50
CA LYS A 19 21.85 -7.02 -2.64
C LYS A 19 23.16 -7.56 -3.21
N ALA A 20 23.23 -7.82 -4.52
CA ALA A 20 24.43 -8.28 -5.21
C ALA A 20 25.57 -7.24 -5.18
N ALA A 21 25.24 -5.94 -5.16
CA ALA A 21 26.19 -4.85 -4.98
C ALA A 21 26.71 -4.72 -3.54
N GLY A 22 26.26 -5.57 -2.60
CA GLY A 22 26.76 -5.64 -1.23
C GLY A 22 25.92 -4.91 -0.19
N PHE A 23 24.72 -4.42 -0.54
CA PHE A 23 23.83 -3.80 0.44
C PHE A 23 23.38 -4.80 1.52
N ASN A 24 23.52 -4.44 2.80
CA ASN A 24 23.21 -5.34 3.91
C ASN A 24 22.54 -4.66 5.13
N ASP A 25 21.98 -3.48 4.89
CA ASP A 25 21.27 -2.72 5.92
C ASP A 25 19.76 -2.98 5.89
N LEU A 26 19.04 -2.34 6.82
CA LEU A 26 17.60 -2.45 6.96
C LEU A 26 16.87 -1.83 5.76
N VAL A 27 15.87 -2.53 5.26
CA VAL A 27 14.94 -2.09 4.21
C VAL A 27 13.58 -1.91 4.85
N SER A 28 13.16 -0.67 5.04
CA SER A 28 11.79 -0.36 5.48
C SER A 28 10.84 -0.27 4.28
N VAL A 29 9.75 -1.02 4.33
CA VAL A 29 8.75 -1.09 3.25
C VAL A 29 7.43 -0.55 3.77
N ASN A 30 6.97 0.54 3.17
CA ASN A 30 5.73 1.20 3.57
C ASN A 30 4.53 0.47 2.96
N TYR A 31 3.64 -0.03 3.82
CA TYR A 31 2.37 -0.63 3.42
C TYR A 31 1.22 0.26 3.87
N SER A 32 0.55 0.86 2.88
CA SER A 32 -0.76 1.47 3.05
C SER A 32 -1.82 0.43 2.74
N PHE A 33 -2.32 -0.25 3.77
CA PHE A 33 -3.43 -1.20 3.60
C PHE A 33 -4.78 -0.46 3.60
N ASN A 34 -5.79 -1.16 3.07
CA ASN A 34 -7.11 -0.68 2.71
C ASN A 34 -7.11 0.50 1.70
N VAL A 35 -6.20 0.50 0.72
CA VAL A 35 -6.19 1.50 -0.37
C VAL A 35 -7.46 1.40 -1.24
N ILE A 36 -7.71 2.40 -2.08
CA ILE A 36 -8.84 2.36 -3.03
C ILE A 36 -8.77 1.09 -3.90
N ASP A 37 -9.90 0.39 -4.01
CA ASP A 37 -10.08 -0.87 -4.75
C ASP A 37 -9.29 -2.07 -4.17
N GLU A 38 -8.76 -1.98 -2.94
CA GLU A 38 -8.12 -3.13 -2.31
C GLU A 38 -9.14 -4.24 -1.97
N THR A 39 -8.71 -5.48 -2.17
CA THR A 39 -9.47 -6.69 -1.87
C THR A 39 -8.62 -7.66 -1.05
N PHE A 40 -9.25 -8.70 -0.51
CA PHE A 40 -8.50 -9.79 0.13
C PHE A 40 -7.47 -10.43 -0.80
N ASP A 41 -7.76 -10.57 -2.10
CA ASP A 41 -6.82 -11.13 -3.08
C ASP A 41 -5.61 -10.23 -3.30
N THR A 42 -5.80 -8.91 -3.36
CA THR A 42 -4.66 -7.98 -3.50
C THR A 42 -3.82 -7.94 -2.23
N ILE A 43 -4.41 -8.15 -1.04
CA ILE A 43 -3.63 -8.30 0.21
C ILE A 43 -2.76 -9.56 0.14
N ARG A 44 -3.29 -10.69 -0.35
CA ARG A 44 -2.50 -11.92 -0.56
C ARG A 44 -1.33 -11.70 -1.53
N GLN A 45 -1.51 -10.85 -2.54
CA GLN A 45 -0.44 -10.44 -3.46
C GLN A 45 0.62 -9.58 -2.75
N THR A 46 0.19 -8.63 -1.91
CA THR A 46 1.09 -7.83 -1.06
C THR A 46 1.95 -8.71 -0.15
N ILE A 47 1.36 -9.75 0.45
CA ILE A 47 2.11 -10.72 1.28
C ILE A 47 3.13 -11.47 0.43
N ALA A 48 2.75 -11.95 -0.76
CA ALA A 48 3.67 -12.64 -1.67
C ALA A 48 4.87 -11.78 -2.03
N TYR A 49 4.63 -10.51 -2.36
CA TYR A 49 5.67 -9.53 -2.65
C TYR A 49 6.58 -9.28 -1.44
N HIS A 50 6.02 -9.15 -0.24
CA HIS A 50 6.81 -8.96 0.97
C HIS A 50 7.71 -10.15 1.28
N ARG A 51 7.20 -11.39 1.15
CA ARG A 51 7.99 -12.60 1.36
C ARG A 51 9.14 -12.71 0.36
N GLU A 52 8.95 -12.27 -0.88
CA GLU A 52 10.04 -12.19 -1.85
C GLU A 52 11.13 -11.19 -1.41
N LEU A 53 10.76 -10.04 -0.86
CA LEU A 53 11.74 -9.09 -0.30
C LEU A 53 12.53 -9.70 0.86
N GLU A 54 11.86 -10.41 1.76
CA GLU A 54 12.51 -11.13 2.87
C GLU A 54 13.44 -12.24 2.37
N GLN A 55 13.10 -12.92 1.27
CA GLN A 55 14.00 -13.90 0.63
C GLN A 55 15.25 -13.25 0.03
N ILE A 56 15.13 -12.03 -0.52
CA ILE A 56 16.27 -11.30 -1.11
C ILE A 56 17.20 -10.75 -0.03
N PHE A 57 16.65 -10.05 0.96
CA PHE A 57 17.46 -9.30 1.94
C PHE A 57 17.74 -10.05 3.24
N GLY A 58 16.91 -11.04 3.57
CA GLY A 58 16.82 -11.66 4.89
C GLY A 58 15.63 -11.11 5.65
N ARG A 59 14.91 -11.99 6.37
CA ARG A 59 13.72 -11.59 7.14
C ARG A 59 14.06 -10.44 8.08
N ASP A 60 15.04 -10.60 8.95
CA ASP A 60 15.52 -9.60 9.92
C ASP A 60 15.87 -8.23 9.32
N LYS A 61 16.15 -8.16 8.01
CA LYS A 61 16.50 -6.94 7.28
C LYS A 61 15.33 -6.24 6.59
N VAL A 62 14.14 -6.83 6.53
CA VAL A 62 12.98 -6.19 5.87
C VAL A 62 11.92 -5.80 6.90
N GLU A 63 11.78 -4.51 7.18
CA GLU A 63 10.80 -3.99 8.13
C GLU A 63 9.51 -3.55 7.41
N PRO A 64 8.38 -4.23 7.61
CA PRO A 64 7.08 -3.75 7.12
C PRO A 64 6.57 -2.60 8.00
N ALA A 65 6.60 -1.39 7.47
CA ALA A 65 6.05 -0.22 8.15
C ALA A 65 4.58 -0.02 7.73
N ILE A 66 3.66 -0.22 8.68
CA ILE A 66 2.21 -0.21 8.43
C ILE A 66 1.64 1.19 8.64
N PHE A 67 0.97 1.73 7.64
CA PHE A 67 0.32 3.05 7.70
C PHE A 67 -1.12 2.98 7.23
N PHE A 68 -1.94 3.87 7.79
CA PHE A 68 -3.29 4.12 7.31
C PHE A 68 -3.30 5.38 6.46
N ILE A 69 -4.13 5.37 5.43
CA ILE A 69 -4.23 6.52 4.53
C ILE A 69 -5.04 7.62 5.22
N GLY A 70 -4.44 8.80 5.32
CA GLY A 70 -5.17 10.02 5.66
C GLY A 70 -5.84 10.61 4.41
N LEU A 71 -7.08 11.07 4.53
CA LEU A 71 -7.69 11.97 3.57
C LEU A 71 -7.03 13.34 3.72
N GLN A 72 -6.17 13.68 2.76
CA GLN A 72 -5.51 14.98 2.71
C GLN A 72 -6.34 15.98 1.90
N PRO A 73 -6.55 17.22 2.40
CA PRO A 73 -7.24 18.26 1.65
C PRO A 73 -6.55 18.60 0.33
N HIS A 74 -7.33 19.04 -0.65
CA HIS A 74 -6.89 19.44 -1.98
C HIS A 74 -6.16 18.33 -2.76
N THR A 75 -6.53 17.07 -2.52
CA THR A 75 -6.00 15.91 -3.25
C THR A 75 -7.07 15.23 -4.08
N HIS A 76 -6.66 14.42 -5.06
CA HIS A 76 -7.58 13.56 -5.80
C HIS A 76 -8.34 12.57 -4.90
N LEU A 77 -7.75 12.20 -3.76
CA LEU A 77 -8.38 11.31 -2.78
C LEU A 77 -9.51 12.03 -2.03
N GLU A 78 -9.35 13.30 -1.69
CA GLU A 78 -10.42 14.13 -1.13
C GLU A 78 -11.59 14.27 -2.12
N GLN A 79 -11.29 14.58 -3.39
CA GLN A 79 -12.33 14.65 -4.43
C GLN A 79 -13.08 13.33 -4.56
N TYR A 80 -12.36 12.20 -4.54
CA TYR A 80 -12.98 10.88 -4.54
C TYR A 80 -13.87 10.65 -3.31
N ALA A 81 -13.44 11.09 -2.12
CA ALA A 81 -14.23 10.97 -0.90
C ALA A 81 -15.53 11.80 -0.97
N PHE A 82 -15.51 12.98 -1.61
CA PHE A 82 -16.73 13.74 -1.90
C PHE A 82 -17.66 13.01 -2.87
N ASP A 83 -17.13 12.52 -3.98
CA ASP A 83 -17.91 11.85 -5.02
C ASP A 83 -18.56 10.56 -4.51
N LYS A 84 -17.95 9.91 -3.51
CA LYS A 84 -18.45 8.72 -2.83
C LYS A 84 -19.23 9.01 -1.54
N THR A 85 -19.51 10.29 -1.24
CA THR A 85 -20.26 10.70 -0.03
C THR A 85 -19.64 10.23 1.30
N ILE A 86 -18.32 9.99 1.30
CA ILE A 86 -17.55 9.60 2.49
C ILE A 86 -17.25 10.84 3.35
N LEU A 87 -17.03 11.98 2.68
CA LEU A 87 -16.77 13.27 3.29
C LEU A 87 -17.76 14.30 2.74
N ASN A 88 -18.22 15.23 3.58
CA ASN A 88 -19.00 16.38 3.13
C ASN A 88 -18.07 17.54 2.77
N ARG A 89 -18.46 18.38 1.81
CA ARG A 89 -17.64 19.52 1.34
C ARG A 89 -17.48 20.64 2.37
N ASP A 90 -18.33 20.67 3.39
CA ASP A 90 -18.30 21.64 4.50
C ASP A 90 -17.46 21.15 5.69
N TYR A 91 -16.69 20.06 5.53
CA TYR A 91 -15.82 19.58 6.60
C TYR A 91 -14.69 20.57 6.89
N ASP A 92 -14.33 20.70 8.16
CA ASP A 92 -13.16 21.46 8.59
C ASP A 92 -11.95 20.52 8.72
N PRO A 93 -10.94 20.61 7.84
CA PRO A 93 -9.75 19.75 7.91
C PRO A 93 -8.89 19.99 9.15
N MET A 94 -9.06 21.14 9.82
CA MET A 94 -8.34 21.50 11.05
C MET A 94 -9.10 21.11 12.32
N SER A 95 -10.35 20.65 12.19
CA SER A 95 -11.16 20.25 13.33
C SER A 95 -10.59 18.98 13.97
N LEU A 96 -10.11 19.12 15.21
CA LEU A 96 -9.66 18.01 16.06
C LEU A 96 -10.81 17.19 16.66
N MET A 97 -12.07 17.52 16.34
CA MET A 97 -13.21 16.77 16.86
C MET A 97 -13.15 15.31 16.38
N PRO A 98 -13.41 14.33 17.27
CA PRO A 98 -13.20 12.91 16.96
C PRO A 98 -13.95 12.41 15.71
N TRP A 99 -15.14 12.96 15.41
CA TRP A 99 -15.91 12.58 14.23
C TRP A 99 -15.27 13.04 12.92
N THR A 100 -14.63 14.21 12.91
CA THR A 100 -13.93 14.74 11.74
C THR A 100 -12.63 13.98 11.55
N ALA A 101 -11.83 13.83 12.62
CA ALA A 101 -10.59 13.06 12.59
C ALA A 101 -10.81 11.61 12.10
N LYS A 102 -11.90 10.95 12.54
CA LYS A 102 -12.25 9.60 12.07
C LYS A 102 -12.58 9.56 10.57
N LYS A 103 -13.26 10.58 10.05
CA LYS A 103 -13.55 10.69 8.60
C LYS A 103 -12.30 10.94 7.77
N LEU A 104 -11.27 11.56 8.37
CA LEU A 104 -9.98 11.78 7.72
C LEU A 104 -9.09 10.54 7.69
N LEU A 105 -9.50 9.43 8.29
CA LEU A 105 -8.83 8.15 8.13
C LEU A 105 -9.57 7.32 7.07
N TRP A 106 -8.93 7.07 5.95
CA TRP A 106 -9.46 6.20 4.92
C TRP A 106 -9.39 4.75 5.38
N ASN A 107 -10.55 4.18 5.71
CA ASN A 107 -10.66 2.78 6.14
C ASN A 107 -12.05 2.18 5.85
N PRO A 108 -12.44 2.02 4.57
CA PRO A 108 -13.76 1.54 4.19
C PRO A 108 -14.00 0.09 4.64
N GLU A 109 -15.28 -0.23 4.93
CA GLU A 109 -15.71 -1.61 5.21
C GLU A 109 -15.82 -2.45 3.93
N PRO A 110 -15.64 -3.79 4.01
CA PRO A 110 -15.43 -4.62 5.21
C PRO A 110 -13.96 -4.72 5.68
N LEU A 111 -13.02 -4.21 4.88
CA LEU A 111 -11.59 -4.32 5.17
C LEU A 111 -11.19 -3.51 6.40
N GLY A 112 -11.89 -2.42 6.69
CA GLY A 112 -11.57 -1.58 7.83
C GLY A 112 -11.71 -2.29 9.17
N SER A 113 -12.83 -2.97 9.40
CA SER A 113 -13.01 -3.82 10.59
C SER A 113 -12.06 -5.02 10.60
N PHE A 114 -11.78 -5.61 9.43
CA PHE A 114 -10.83 -6.72 9.32
C PHE A 114 -9.41 -6.31 9.75
N PHE A 115 -8.86 -5.24 9.17
CA PHE A 115 -7.53 -4.72 9.50
C PHE A 115 -7.46 -4.20 10.93
N GLY A 116 -8.50 -3.53 11.43
CA GLY A 116 -8.56 -3.12 12.83
C GLY A 116 -8.35 -4.29 13.79
N LYS A 117 -8.98 -5.44 13.52
CA LYS A 117 -8.78 -6.66 14.32
C LYS A 117 -7.37 -7.24 14.19
N VAL A 118 -6.79 -7.24 12.99
CA VAL A 118 -5.41 -7.69 12.75
C VAL A 118 -4.42 -6.84 13.54
N CYS A 119 -4.53 -5.51 13.44
CA CYS A 119 -3.63 -4.59 14.14
C CYS A 119 -3.76 -4.70 15.66
N LEU A 120 -4.99 -4.81 16.19
CA LEU A 120 -5.20 -5.02 17.63
C LEU A 120 -4.59 -6.33 18.12
N GLU A 121 -4.65 -7.39 17.32
CA GLU A 121 -4.04 -8.67 17.65
C GLU A 121 -2.51 -8.59 17.60
N ALA A 122 -1.95 -8.03 16.51
CA ALA A 122 -0.50 -7.82 16.38
C ALA A 122 0.07 -7.02 17.56
N TRP A 123 -0.62 -5.96 17.97
CA TRP A 123 -0.23 -5.15 19.11
C TRP A 123 -0.20 -5.93 20.42
N ARG A 124 -1.16 -6.84 20.63
CA ARG A 124 -1.22 -7.69 21.84
C ARG A 124 -0.18 -8.80 21.82
N GLN A 125 0.15 -9.34 20.64
CA GLN A 125 1.11 -10.43 20.51
C GLN A 125 2.56 -9.93 20.55
N ASN A 126 2.88 -8.88 19.79
CA ASN A 126 4.24 -8.35 19.71
C ASN A 126 4.26 -6.89 19.22
N SER A 127 4.09 -5.93 20.15
CA SER A 127 4.17 -4.51 19.83
C SER A 127 5.57 -4.04 19.41
N ASN A 128 6.63 -4.73 19.82
CA ASN A 128 8.02 -4.39 19.47
C ASN A 128 8.38 -4.74 18.02
N ASP A 129 7.62 -5.63 17.40
CA ASP A 129 7.79 -6.05 16.01
C ASP A 129 6.45 -6.03 15.26
N PHE A 130 5.70 -4.95 15.51
CA PHE A 130 4.30 -4.80 15.14
C PHE A 130 4.05 -5.12 13.66
N GLY A 131 4.86 -4.57 12.75
CA GLY A 131 4.65 -4.73 11.33
C GLY A 131 4.80 -6.18 10.87
N ARG A 132 5.82 -6.90 11.38
CA ARG A 132 6.02 -8.31 11.00
C ARG A 132 4.92 -9.18 11.56
N GLU A 133 4.44 -8.85 12.76
CA GLU A 133 3.31 -9.55 13.37
C GLU A 133 2.03 -9.33 12.56
N VAL A 134 1.78 -8.10 12.08
CA VAL A 134 0.68 -7.84 11.12
C VAL A 134 0.81 -8.71 9.88
N MET A 135 1.98 -8.75 9.24
CA MET A 135 2.18 -9.57 8.02
C MET A 135 1.99 -11.06 8.27
N LYS A 136 2.43 -11.56 9.43
CA LYS A 136 2.22 -12.94 9.86
C LYS A 136 0.74 -13.27 10.04
N ILE A 137 -0.01 -12.45 10.79
CA ILE A 137 -1.45 -12.67 11.01
C ILE A 137 -2.23 -12.58 9.69
N LEU A 138 -1.87 -11.66 8.78
CA LEU A 138 -2.50 -11.57 7.47
C LEU A 138 -2.27 -12.84 6.64
N GLU A 139 -1.04 -13.37 6.66
CA GLU A 139 -0.69 -14.62 5.98
C GLU A 139 -1.44 -15.82 6.57
N GLU A 140 -1.55 -15.92 7.90
CA GLU A 140 -2.31 -17.00 8.54
C GLU A 140 -3.80 -16.97 8.17
N ARG A 141 -4.39 -15.77 8.03
CA ARG A 141 -5.83 -15.60 7.75
C ARG A 141 -6.18 -15.71 6.28
N LEU A 142 -5.32 -15.21 5.39
CA LEU A 142 -5.63 -15.04 3.97
C LEU A 142 -4.78 -15.95 3.07
N GLY A 143 -3.67 -16.46 3.58
CA GLY A 143 -2.65 -17.16 2.80
C GLY A 143 -1.85 -16.22 1.90
N VAL A 144 -1.02 -16.83 1.06
CA VAL A 144 -0.15 -16.15 0.11
C VAL A 144 -0.68 -16.40 -1.31
N ALA A 145 -0.62 -15.39 -2.19
CA ALA A 145 -0.89 -15.58 -3.62
C ALA A 145 0.39 -16.01 -4.36
N PRO A 146 0.31 -16.61 -5.56
CA PRO A 146 1.50 -16.79 -6.39
C PRO A 146 2.16 -15.44 -6.67
N LEU A 147 3.50 -15.37 -6.63
CA LEU A 147 4.24 -14.12 -6.83
C LEU A 147 3.87 -13.45 -8.17
N GLU A 148 3.69 -14.22 -9.23
CA GLU A 148 3.30 -13.70 -10.55
C GLU A 148 1.94 -12.96 -10.54
N ALA A 149 1.03 -13.30 -9.63
CA ALA A 149 -0.21 -12.56 -9.44
C ALA A 149 0.05 -11.15 -8.86
N ALA A 150 1.09 -10.99 -8.02
CA ALA A 150 1.51 -9.69 -7.52
C ALA A 150 2.26 -8.86 -8.59
N LEU A 151 2.97 -9.51 -9.51
CA LEU A 151 3.78 -8.83 -10.54
C LEU A 151 2.97 -8.42 -11.78
N SER A 152 1.76 -8.94 -11.94
CA SER A 152 0.88 -8.66 -13.08
C SER A 152 0.00 -7.44 -12.83
N ALA A 153 0.60 -6.28 -12.60
CA ALA A 153 -0.14 -5.03 -12.69
C ALA A 153 -0.58 -4.80 -14.15
N PRO A 154 -1.86 -4.51 -14.45
CA PRO A 154 -2.28 -4.09 -15.77
C PRO A 154 -1.71 -2.69 -16.05
N ILE A 155 -0.45 -2.63 -16.47
CA ILE A 155 0.14 -1.43 -17.07
C ILE A 155 -0.44 -1.36 -18.48
N VAL A 156 -1.53 -0.62 -18.66
CA VAL A 156 -1.91 -0.20 -20.01
C VAL A 156 -0.77 0.68 -20.51
N ALA A 157 0.01 0.14 -21.45
CA ALA A 157 1.06 0.88 -22.12
C ALA A 157 0.46 2.18 -22.66
N ASN A 158 0.88 3.32 -22.10
CA ASN A 158 0.50 4.61 -22.66
C ASN A 158 0.98 4.59 -24.11
N LYS A 159 0.03 4.64 -25.06
CA LYS A 159 0.35 5.00 -26.45
C LYS A 159 1.17 6.28 -26.35
N ARG A 160 2.45 6.21 -26.75
CA ARG A 160 3.30 7.38 -26.94
C ARG A 160 2.46 8.45 -27.61
N HIS A 161 2.18 9.56 -26.91
CA HIS A 161 1.73 10.76 -27.59
C HIS A 161 2.82 11.09 -28.60
N LYS A 162 2.54 10.87 -29.89
CA LYS A 162 3.39 11.37 -30.96
C LYS A 162 3.44 12.88 -30.74
N LYS A 163 4.59 13.39 -30.26
CA LYS A 163 4.87 14.82 -30.33
C LYS A 163 4.76 15.19 -31.80
N GLN A 164 3.71 15.92 -32.17
CA GLN A 164 3.68 16.60 -33.46
C GLN A 164 4.81 17.64 -33.42
N PRO A 165 5.72 17.66 -34.41
CA PRO A 165 6.67 18.75 -34.51
C PRO A 165 5.88 20.02 -34.81
N VAL A 166 5.99 21.00 -33.92
CA VAL A 166 5.53 22.37 -34.18
C VAL A 166 6.45 22.92 -35.26
N LEU A 167 5.90 23.08 -36.47
CA LEU A 167 6.57 23.76 -37.56
C LEU A 167 6.59 25.25 -37.23
N ILE A 168 7.76 25.78 -36.87
CA ILE A 168 7.97 27.22 -36.75
C ILE A 168 7.98 27.77 -38.18
N LYS A 169 7.02 28.64 -38.50
CA LYS A 169 7.03 29.50 -39.69
C LYS A 169 7.54 30.88 -39.30
#